data_AF-A0A954GV63-F1
#
_entry.id   AF-A0A954GV63-F1
#
_cell.length_a   1.000
_cell.length_b   1.000
_cell.length_c   1.000
_cell.angle_alpha   90.00
_cell.angle_beta   90.00
_cell.angle_gamma   90.00
#
_symmetry.space_group_name_H-M   'P 1'
#
loop_
_entity.id
_entity.type
_entity.pdbx_description
1 polymer ?
#
loop_
_entity_poly.entity_id
_entity_poly.type
_entity_poly.pdbx_seq_one_letter_code
_entity_poly.pdbx_strand_id
1 'polypeptide(L)'
;AAGRFTLEDFLKSMEQISRMGSMKSLLKLIPGMGQVAQAMDAMDGMDPDKDVKRIKAIIQSMTLDERQNPDRIDRSRRNRIARGSGTDPAEINDLLKQFKGMAGMMKDMMGMGMSDRLKAAQQMQGAMMNPNAQMAKVKGSTKQQTDRNVARDKKKQERKRAKQQRKKNKRK
;
A
#
# COMPACT_ATOMS: atom_id res chain seq x y z
N ALA A 1 -13.66 -22.78 -2.03
CA ALA A 1 -12.88 -22.25 -3.16
C ALA A 1 -12.45 -20.82 -2.82
N ALA A 2 -11.15 -20.53 -2.76
CA ALA A 2 -10.67 -19.16 -2.56
C ALA A 2 -10.99 -18.38 -3.84
N GLY A 3 -12.11 -17.68 -3.85
CA GLY A 3 -12.56 -16.88 -4.98
C GLY A 3 -11.53 -15.81 -5.31
N ARG A 4 -11.21 -15.65 -6.59
CA ARG A 4 -10.39 -14.54 -7.07
C ARG A 4 -11.06 -13.24 -6.67
N PHE A 5 -10.33 -12.32 -6.06
CA PHE A 5 -10.86 -10.99 -5.74
C PHE A 5 -11.25 -10.27 -7.04
N THR A 6 -12.52 -9.88 -7.17
CA THR A 6 -13.08 -9.22 -8.36
C THR A 6 -13.39 -7.75 -8.13
N LEU A 7 -13.67 -7.00 -9.21
CA LEU A 7 -14.12 -5.61 -9.08
C LEU A 7 -15.47 -5.48 -8.37
N GLU A 8 -16.31 -6.53 -8.40
CA GLU A 8 -17.58 -6.53 -7.65
C GLU A 8 -17.36 -6.66 -6.15
N ASP A 9 -16.37 -7.46 -5.73
CA ASP A 9 -15.99 -7.57 -4.31
C ASP A 9 -15.39 -6.25 -3.80
N PHE A 10 -14.56 -5.61 -4.64
CA PHE A 10 -14.03 -4.28 -4.37
C PHE A 10 -15.14 -3.24 -4.18
N LEU A 11 -16.13 -3.20 -5.07
CA LEU A 11 -17.27 -2.30 -4.95
C LEU A 11 -18.05 -2.55 -3.65
N LYS A 12 -18.32 -3.81 -3.30
CA LYS A 12 -19.02 -4.16 -2.06
C LYS A 12 -18.27 -3.67 -0.82
N SER A 13 -16.94 -3.86 -0.77
CA SER A 13 -16.12 -3.35 0.33
C SER A 13 -16.17 -1.82 0.43
N MET A 14 -16.18 -1.12 -0.70
CA MET A 14 -16.30 0.35 -0.73
C MET A 14 -17.69 0.85 -0.29
N GLU A 15 -18.76 0.17 -0.72
CA GLU A 15 -20.13 0.48 -0.28
C GLU A 15 -20.30 0.29 1.23
N GLN A 16 -19.63 -0.71 1.83
CA GLN A 16 -19.62 -0.90 3.28
C GLN A 16 -18.92 0.27 4.00
N ILE A 17 -17.80 0.75 3.46
CA ILE A 17 -17.07 1.89 4.02
C ILE A 17 -17.90 3.19 3.91
N SER A 18 -18.52 3.45 2.76
CA SER A 18 -19.41 4.61 2.58
C SER A 18 -20.56 4.60 3.61
N ARG A 19 -21.22 3.46 3.83
CA ARG A 19 -22.27 3.35 4.85
C ARG A 19 -21.78 3.69 6.25
N MET A 20 -20.55 3.32 6.61
CA MET A 20 -19.96 3.71 7.90
C MET A 20 -19.67 5.21 7.98
N GLY A 21 -19.23 5.84 6.88
CA GLY A 21 -19.07 7.30 6.77
C GLY A 21 -20.39 8.06 6.93
N SER A 22 -21.45 7.60 6.26
CA SER A 22 -22.78 8.18 6.43
C SER A 22 -23.32 7.96 7.87
N MET A 23 -23.05 6.79 8.48
CA MET A 23 -23.42 6.51 9.87
C MET A 23 -22.75 7.49 10.85
N LYS A 24 -21.47 7.80 10.62
CA LYS A 24 -20.75 8.80 11.41
C LYS A 24 -21.41 10.18 11.33
N SER A 25 -21.84 10.60 10.14
CA SER A 25 -22.58 11.87 9.96
C SER A 25 -23.90 11.86 10.73
N LEU A 26 -24.60 10.72 10.79
CA LEU A 26 -25.82 10.58 11.60
C LEU A 26 -25.52 10.62 13.11
N LEU A 27 -24.45 9.95 13.58
CA LEU A 27 -24.06 9.97 14.99
C LEU A 27 -23.67 11.36 15.49
N LYS A 28 -23.13 12.23 14.62
CA LYS A 28 -22.87 13.65 14.94
C LYS A 28 -24.14 14.47 15.20
N LEU A 29 -25.28 14.06 14.67
CA LEU A 29 -26.56 14.76 14.82
C LEU A 29 -27.33 14.31 16.08
N ILE A 30 -26.92 13.20 16.71
CA ILE A 30 -27.54 12.73 17.95
C ILE A 30 -26.92 13.47 19.15
N PRO A 31 -27.69 14.30 19.89
CA PRO A 31 -27.18 14.98 21.06
C PRO A 31 -26.75 13.97 22.14
N GLY A 32 -25.56 14.15 22.71
CA GLY A 32 -24.99 13.26 23.73
C GLY A 32 -24.00 12.20 23.22
N MET A 33 -23.80 12.04 21.91
CA MET A 33 -22.83 11.09 21.33
C MET A 33 -21.60 11.73 20.68
N GLY A 34 -21.34 13.01 20.93
CA GLY A 34 -20.25 13.78 20.29
C GLY A 34 -18.84 13.22 20.54
N GLN A 35 -18.58 12.57 21.68
CA GLN A 35 -17.27 11.98 21.98
C GLN A 35 -16.97 10.74 21.11
N VAL A 36 -17.99 9.94 20.78
CA VAL A 36 -17.85 8.78 19.88
C VAL A 36 -17.64 9.23 18.45
N ALA A 37 -18.35 10.27 18.02
CA ALA A 37 -18.16 10.88 16.71
C ALA A 37 -16.76 11.48 16.54
N GLN A 38 -16.21 12.11 17.58
CA GLN A 38 -14.84 12.65 17.59
C GLN A 38 -13.76 11.56 17.49
N ALA A 39 -13.96 10.41 18.14
CA ALA A 39 -13.05 9.27 18.01
C ALA A 39 -13.02 8.70 16.57
N MET A 40 -14.15 8.81 15.84
CA MET A 40 -14.24 8.44 14.42
C MET A 40 -13.82 9.57 13.46
N ASP A 41 -13.62 10.80 13.96
CA ASP A 41 -13.18 11.96 13.17
C ASP A 41 -11.72 11.93 12.74
N ALA A 42 -10.87 11.19 13.46
CA ALA A 42 -9.46 11.04 13.14
C ALA A 42 -9.17 10.32 11.81
N MET A 43 -10.19 9.81 11.10
CA MET A 43 -10.06 9.08 9.84
C MET A 43 -10.63 9.80 8.60
N ASP A 44 -11.28 10.97 8.74
CA ASP A 44 -11.99 11.61 7.62
C ASP A 44 -11.21 12.74 6.96
N GLY A 45 -11.03 12.62 5.63
CA GLY A 45 -10.50 13.69 4.78
C GLY A 45 -11.11 13.74 3.37
N MET A 46 -12.10 12.90 3.06
CA MET A 46 -12.79 12.85 1.76
C MET A 46 -14.28 12.63 1.97
N ASP A 47 -15.09 13.03 0.99
CA ASP A 47 -16.53 12.72 0.93
C ASP A 47 -16.67 11.32 0.29
N PRO A 48 -16.70 10.23 1.09
CA PRO A 48 -16.63 8.87 0.56
C PRO A 48 -17.86 8.56 -0.30
N ASP A 49 -18.99 9.23 -0.08
CA ASP A 49 -20.25 8.93 -0.72
C ASP A 49 -20.25 9.34 -2.20
N LYS A 50 -19.62 10.46 -2.55
CA LYS A 50 -19.48 10.88 -3.95
C LYS A 50 -18.52 10.00 -4.73
N ASP A 51 -17.38 9.66 -4.12
CA ASP A 51 -16.37 8.83 -4.77
C ASP A 51 -16.89 7.40 -4.99
N VAL A 52 -17.57 6.83 -3.99
CA VAL A 52 -18.18 5.50 -4.09
C VAL A 52 -19.29 5.48 -5.15
N LYS A 53 -20.10 6.53 -5.26
CA LYS A 53 -21.10 6.65 -6.34
C LYS A 53 -20.44 6.68 -7.73
N ARG A 54 -19.33 7.40 -7.89
CA ARG A 54 -18.61 7.45 -9.16
C ARG A 54 -18.00 6.10 -9.51
N ILE A 55 -17.32 5.46 -8.56
CA ILE A 55 -16.74 4.12 -8.71
C ILE A 55 -17.83 3.09 -9.07
N LYS A 56 -18.98 3.16 -8.40
CA LYS A 56 -20.15 2.34 -8.71
C LYS A 56 -20.60 2.52 -10.15
N ALA A 57 -20.74 3.75 -10.63
CA ALA A 57 -21.13 4.03 -12.02
C ALA A 57 -20.11 3.46 -13.03
N ILE A 58 -18.81 3.57 -12.75
CA ILE A 58 -17.73 3.00 -13.58
C ILE A 58 -17.85 1.47 -13.64
N ILE A 59 -17.96 0.81 -12.50
CA ILE A 59 -18.01 -0.66 -12.41
C ILE A 59 -19.29 -1.20 -13.06
N GLN A 60 -20.43 -0.52 -12.85
CA GLN A 60 -21.70 -0.90 -13.47
C GLN A 60 -21.69 -0.75 -15.00
N SER A 61 -20.88 0.16 -15.54
CA SER A 61 -20.65 0.33 -17.00
C SER A 61 -19.74 -0.73 -17.63
N MET A 62 -19.14 -1.61 -16.83
CA MET A 62 -18.36 -2.76 -17.32
C MET A 62 -19.25 -3.97 -17.59
N THR A 63 -18.79 -4.81 -18.51
CA THR A 63 -19.36 -6.15 -18.75
C THR A 63 -18.92 -7.13 -17.66
N LEU A 64 -19.65 -8.24 -17.50
CA LEU A 64 -19.34 -9.26 -16.48
C LEU A 64 -17.90 -9.79 -16.60
N ASP A 65 -17.46 -10.07 -17.83
CA ASP A 65 -16.10 -10.55 -18.10
C ASP A 65 -15.03 -9.54 -17.67
N GLU A 66 -15.25 -8.25 -17.90
CA GLU A 66 -14.32 -7.19 -17.49
C GLU A 66 -14.28 -7.02 -15.97
N ARG A 67 -15.40 -7.22 -15.27
CA ARG A 67 -15.46 -7.16 -13.80
C ARG A 67 -14.70 -8.31 -13.14
N GLN A 68 -14.78 -9.50 -13.74
CA GLN A 68 -14.07 -10.69 -13.27
C GLN A 68 -12.59 -10.69 -13.68
N ASN A 69 -12.27 -10.10 -14.83
CA ASN A 69 -10.92 -10.04 -15.40
C ASN A 69 -10.50 -8.60 -15.74
N PRO A 70 -10.12 -7.78 -14.75
CA PRO A 70 -9.79 -6.37 -14.96
C PRO A 70 -8.56 -6.15 -15.84
N ASP A 71 -7.69 -7.16 -15.96
CA ASP A 71 -6.51 -7.14 -16.83
C ASP A 71 -6.84 -7.11 -18.33
N ARG A 72 -8.08 -7.47 -18.70
CA ARG A 72 -8.54 -7.45 -20.10
C ARG A 72 -9.00 -6.06 -20.56
N ILE A 73 -9.03 -5.08 -19.65
CA ILE A 73 -9.50 -3.72 -19.96
C ILE A 73 -8.41 -2.94 -20.71
N ASP A 74 -8.52 -2.96 -22.04
CA ASP A 74 -7.65 -2.21 -22.95
C ASP A 74 -8.07 -0.73 -23.10
N ARG A 75 -7.41 0.00 -24.01
CA ARG A 75 -7.74 1.41 -24.29
C ARG A 75 -9.16 1.60 -24.86
N SER A 76 -9.61 0.71 -25.74
CA SER A 76 -10.93 0.81 -26.37
C SER A 76 -12.04 0.59 -25.34
N ARG A 77 -11.87 -0.42 -24.48
CA ARG A 77 -12.80 -0.72 -23.37
C ARG A 77 -12.88 0.42 -22.37
N ARG A 78 -11.75 1.03 -22.00
CA ARG A 78 -11.73 2.23 -21.13
C ARG A 78 -12.56 3.37 -21.72
N ASN A 79 -12.39 3.66 -23.01
CA ASN A 79 -13.16 4.72 -23.66
C ASN A 79 -14.67 4.42 -23.68
N ARG A 80 -15.06 3.14 -23.88
CA ARG A 80 -16.46 2.73 -23.82
C ARG A 80 -17.03 2.87 -22.40
N ILE A 81 -16.31 2.39 -21.40
CA ILE A 81 -16.72 2.47 -19.99
C ILE A 81 -16.86 3.93 -19.58
N ALA A 82 -15.89 4.79 -19.90
CA ALA A 82 -15.89 6.22 -19.62
C ALA A 82 -17.15 6.93 -20.15
N ARG A 83 -17.53 6.62 -21.39
CA ARG A 83 -18.77 7.14 -21.99
C ARG A 83 -20.03 6.61 -21.30
N GLY A 84 -20.02 5.36 -20.86
CA GLY A 84 -21.14 4.75 -20.13
C GLY A 84 -21.32 5.29 -18.71
N SER A 85 -20.22 5.60 -18.02
CA SER A 85 -20.22 6.12 -16.65
C SER A 85 -20.23 7.64 -16.54
N GLY A 86 -20.01 8.36 -17.64
CA GLY A 86 -19.87 9.82 -17.63
C GLY A 86 -18.60 10.31 -16.95
N THR A 87 -17.51 9.53 -17.02
CA THR A 87 -16.22 9.81 -16.35
C THR A 87 -15.08 9.89 -17.35
N ASP A 88 -13.91 10.35 -16.93
CA ASP A 88 -12.72 10.38 -17.79
C ASP A 88 -12.04 9.00 -17.88
N PRO A 89 -11.47 8.59 -19.04
CA PRO A 89 -10.65 7.38 -19.14
C PRO A 89 -9.47 7.31 -18.14
N ALA A 90 -8.96 8.44 -17.67
CA ALA A 90 -7.94 8.53 -16.64
C ALA A 90 -8.46 8.03 -15.28
N GLU A 91 -9.69 8.37 -14.90
CA GLU A 91 -10.30 7.93 -13.64
C GLU A 91 -10.45 6.40 -13.61
N ILE A 92 -10.74 5.79 -14.76
CA ILE A 92 -10.80 4.33 -14.89
C ILE A 92 -9.41 3.71 -14.66
N ASN A 93 -8.35 4.35 -15.14
CA ASN A 93 -6.99 3.85 -14.90
C ASN A 93 -6.63 3.89 -13.42
N ASP A 94 -6.99 4.96 -12.73
CA ASP A 94 -6.67 5.10 -11.33
C ASP A 94 -7.47 4.11 -10.49
N LEU A 95 -8.74 3.87 -10.82
CA LEU A 95 -9.52 2.78 -10.23
C LEU A 95 -8.85 1.42 -10.44
N LEU A 96 -8.39 1.11 -11.66
CA LEU A 96 -7.72 -0.16 -11.95
C LEU A 96 -6.40 -0.32 -11.19
N LYS A 97 -5.64 0.77 -11.00
CA LYS A 97 -4.42 0.75 -10.17
C LYS A 97 -4.75 0.48 -8.70
N GLN A 98 -5.74 1.18 -8.15
CA GLN A 98 -6.19 1.01 -6.77
C GLN A 98 -6.67 -0.43 -6.53
N PHE A 99 -7.48 -0.95 -7.45
CA PHE A 99 -7.91 -2.35 -7.43
C PHE A 99 -6.73 -3.31 -7.45
N LYS A 100 -5.74 -3.12 -8.34
CA LYS A 100 -4.57 -4.00 -8.43
C LYS A 100 -3.75 -4.01 -7.14
N GLY A 101 -3.58 -2.86 -6.49
CA GLY A 101 -2.92 -2.78 -5.18
C GLY A 101 -3.64 -3.62 -4.13
N MET A 102 -4.96 -3.45 -4.03
CA MET A 102 -5.77 -4.18 -3.03
C MET A 102 -5.90 -5.67 -3.36
N ALA A 103 -6.03 -6.02 -4.64
CA ALA A 103 -6.05 -7.40 -5.11
C ALA A 103 -4.75 -8.13 -4.80
N GLY A 104 -3.60 -7.46 -4.97
CA GLY A 104 -2.29 -7.99 -4.58
C GLY A 104 -2.24 -8.29 -3.08
N MET A 105 -2.63 -7.33 -2.25
CA MET A 105 -2.68 -7.50 -0.80
C MET A 105 -3.61 -8.64 -0.36
N MET A 106 -4.81 -8.74 -0.97
CA MET A 106 -5.75 -9.81 -0.66
C MET A 106 -5.26 -11.18 -1.12
N LYS A 107 -4.57 -11.24 -2.27
CA LYS A 107 -3.91 -12.46 -2.74
C LYS A 107 -2.80 -12.88 -1.80
N ASP A 108 -1.95 -11.96 -1.35
CA ASP A 108 -0.88 -12.25 -0.40
C ASP A 108 -1.43 -12.72 0.94
N MET A 109 -2.51 -12.09 1.41
CA MET A 109 -3.20 -12.49 2.64
C MET A 109 -3.85 -13.87 2.52
N MET A 110 -4.55 -14.17 1.41
CA MET A 110 -5.14 -15.48 1.15
C MET A 110 -4.07 -16.56 0.88
N GLY A 111 -2.92 -16.18 0.33
CA GLY A 111 -1.78 -17.06 0.08
C GLY A 111 -0.96 -17.37 1.33
N MET A 112 -1.02 -16.52 2.36
CA MET A 112 -0.43 -16.81 3.67
C MET A 112 -1.26 -17.87 4.42
N GLY A 113 -0.64 -19.02 4.66
CA GLY A 113 -1.22 -20.07 5.51
C GLY A 113 -1.41 -19.61 6.96
N MET A 114 -2.28 -20.29 7.72
CA MET A 114 -2.51 -20.01 9.15
C MET A 114 -1.18 -20.01 9.95
N SER A 115 -0.22 -20.86 9.55
CA SER A 115 1.13 -20.93 10.10
C SER A 115 1.96 -19.67 9.84
N ASP A 116 1.84 -19.07 8.66
CA ASP A 116 2.58 -17.85 8.30
C ASP A 116 1.97 -16.63 8.98
N ARG A 117 0.64 -16.59 9.09
CA ARG A 117 -0.07 -15.58 9.89
C ARG A 117 0.30 -15.67 11.36
N LEU A 118 0.39 -16.89 11.92
CA LEU A 118 0.80 -17.09 13.32
C LEU A 118 2.26 -16.70 13.54
N LYS A 119 3.15 -16.99 12.59
CA LYS A 119 4.55 -16.53 12.64
C LYS A 119 4.67 -15.02 12.54
N ALA A 120 3.91 -14.37 11.65
CA ALA A 120 3.87 -12.91 11.55
C ALA A 120 3.34 -12.27 12.84
N ALA A 121 2.30 -12.87 13.44
CA ALA A 121 1.77 -12.45 14.74
C ALA A 121 2.78 -12.67 15.88
N GLN A 122 3.48 -13.80 15.92
CA GLN A 122 4.55 -14.06 16.91
C GLN A 122 5.74 -13.13 16.72
N GLN A 123 6.09 -12.74 15.49
CA GLN A 123 7.14 -11.75 15.25
C GLN A 123 6.73 -10.36 15.70
N MET A 124 5.48 -9.96 15.47
CA MET A 124 4.93 -8.70 15.97
C MET A 124 4.83 -8.68 17.50
N GLN A 125 4.39 -9.78 18.11
CA GLN A 125 4.31 -9.94 19.56
C GLN A 125 5.71 -10.00 20.20
N GLY A 126 6.68 -10.64 19.55
CA GLY A 126 8.08 -10.65 19.99
C GLY A 126 8.76 -9.29 19.88
N ALA A 127 8.41 -8.48 18.87
CA ALA A 127 8.89 -7.11 18.73
C ALA A 127 8.28 -6.15 19.77
N MET A 128 7.05 -6.41 20.24
CA MET A 128 6.43 -5.64 21.33
C MET A 128 6.85 -6.11 22.74
N MET A 129 7.08 -7.41 22.93
CA MET A 129 7.49 -7.97 24.24
C MET A 129 8.98 -7.80 24.55
N ASN A 130 9.83 -7.58 23.54
CA ASN A 130 11.26 -7.38 23.74
C ASN A 130 11.83 -6.32 22.78
N PRO A 131 11.70 -5.02 23.12
CA PRO A 131 12.38 -3.96 22.38
C PRO A 131 13.91 -4.09 22.40
N ASN A 132 14.47 -4.96 23.25
CA ASN A 132 15.92 -5.20 23.37
C ASN A 132 16.41 -6.55 22.82
N ALA A 133 15.57 -7.39 22.19
CA ALA A 133 15.97 -8.71 21.68
C ALA A 133 16.21 -8.77 20.16
N GLN A 134 16.15 -7.64 19.42
CA GLN A 134 16.47 -7.62 17.98
C GLN A 134 17.97 -7.82 17.65
N MET A 135 18.83 -8.06 18.64
CA MET A 135 20.27 -8.30 18.45
C MET A 135 20.68 -9.79 18.48
N ALA A 136 19.77 -10.76 18.29
CA ALA A 136 20.13 -12.18 18.38
C ALA A 136 19.74 -13.08 17.19
N LYS A 137 19.02 -12.59 16.16
CA LYS A 137 18.63 -13.49 15.05
C LYS A 137 18.45 -12.80 13.69
N VAL A 138 19.54 -12.24 13.14
CA VAL A 138 19.70 -12.07 11.69
C VAL A 138 21.02 -12.70 11.28
N LYS A 139 21.02 -14.03 11.15
CA LYS A 139 22.08 -14.78 10.47
C LYS A 139 21.69 -14.83 8.99
N GLY A 140 21.97 -13.75 8.26
CA GLY A 140 21.87 -13.73 6.79
C GLY A 140 21.38 -12.42 6.17
N SER A 141 22.20 -11.35 6.18
CA SER A 141 22.21 -10.29 5.14
C SER A 141 23.21 -9.14 5.42
N THR A 142 23.83 -9.06 6.60
CA THR A 142 24.66 -7.88 6.98
C THR A 142 26.08 -7.85 6.39
N LYS A 143 26.57 -8.90 5.73
CA LYS A 143 27.97 -8.93 5.22
C LYS A 143 28.23 -8.07 3.98
N GLN A 144 27.22 -7.70 3.19
CA GLN A 144 27.46 -6.98 1.92
C GLN A 144 27.61 -5.46 2.07
N GLN A 145 27.12 -4.87 3.16
CA GLN A 145 27.12 -3.41 3.33
C GLN A 145 28.36 -2.90 4.07
N THR A 146 28.98 -3.72 4.93
CA THR A 146 30.19 -3.36 5.67
C THR A 146 31.45 -3.37 4.80
N ASP A 147 31.61 -4.36 3.90
CA ASP A 147 32.78 -4.45 3.02
C ASP A 147 32.90 -3.28 2.03
N ARG A 148 31.77 -2.78 1.49
CA ARG A 148 31.78 -1.64 0.57
C ARG A 148 32.22 -0.33 1.23
N ASN A 149 31.82 -0.12 2.49
CA ASN A 149 32.21 1.07 3.25
C ASN A 149 33.69 1.01 3.65
N VAL A 150 34.18 -0.16 4.08
CA VAL A 150 35.59 -0.37 4.43
C VAL A 150 36.52 -0.17 3.21
N ALA A 151 36.14 -0.65 2.03
CA ALA A 151 36.92 -0.45 0.81
C ALA A 151 36.99 1.03 0.37
N ARG A 152 35.89 1.78 0.55
CA ARG A 152 35.81 3.21 0.22
C ARG A 152 36.71 4.05 1.12
N ASP A 153 36.78 3.71 2.40
CA ASP A 153 37.61 4.45 3.38
C ASP A 153 39.10 4.17 3.21
N LYS A 154 39.50 2.93 2.92
CA LYS A 154 40.89 2.60 2.58
C LYS A 154 41.40 3.38 1.37
N LYS A 155 40.61 3.43 0.28
CA LYS A 155 40.94 4.19 -0.94
C LYS A 155 41.04 5.71 -0.68
N LYS A 156 40.25 6.24 0.26
CA LYS A 156 40.29 7.65 0.66
C LYS A 156 41.55 7.97 1.47
N GLN A 157 41.98 7.07 2.36
CA GLN A 157 43.22 7.22 3.12
C GLN A 157 44.47 7.13 2.23
N GLU A 158 44.52 6.18 1.31
CA GLU A 158 45.64 6.04 0.36
C GLU A 158 45.80 7.28 -0.52
N ARG A 159 44.69 7.81 -1.07
CA ARG A 159 44.71 9.06 -1.85
C ARG A 159 45.21 10.25 -1.04
N LYS A 160 44.88 10.34 0.25
CA LYS A 160 45.39 11.42 1.14
C LYS A 160 46.89 11.27 1.39
N ARG A 161 47.36 10.04 1.68
CA ARG A 161 48.79 9.75 1.88
C ARG A 161 49.61 10.04 0.62
N ALA A 162 49.14 9.61 -0.55
CA ALA A 162 49.79 9.89 -1.83
C ALA A 162 49.87 11.40 -2.13
N LYS A 163 48.81 12.17 -1.84
CA LYS A 163 48.84 13.64 -1.98
C LYS A 163 49.82 14.30 -1.02
N GLN A 164 49.92 13.85 0.22
CA GLN A 164 50.89 14.35 1.19
C GLN A 164 52.32 14.04 0.77
N GLN A 165 52.57 12.84 0.24
CA GLN A 165 53.89 12.40 -0.22
C GLN A 165 54.33 13.18 -1.47
N ARG A 166 53.42 13.42 -2.42
CA ARG A 166 53.68 14.33 -3.57
C ARG A 166 53.99 15.76 -3.13
N LYS A 167 53.30 16.29 -2.11
CA LYS A 167 53.60 17.62 -1.56
C LYS A 167 54.97 17.68 -0.86
N LYS A 168 55.37 16.61 -0.17
CA LYS A 168 56.70 16.51 0.46
C LYS A 168 57.82 16.44 -0.59
N ASN A 169 57.62 15.67 -1.66
CA ASN A 169 58.61 15.54 -2.74
C ASN A 169 58.74 16.82 -3.59
N LYS A 170 57.73 17.69 -3.62
CA LYS A 170 57.77 18.98 -4.35
C LYS A 170 58.40 20.13 -3.52
N ARG A 171 58.73 19.88 -2.25
CA ARG A 171 59.36 20.82 -1.31
C ARG A 171 60.83 20.50 -1.01
N LYS A 172 61.35 19.40 -1.57
CA LYS A 172 62.77 19.11 -1.70
C LYS A 172 63.18 19.47 -3.12
#